data_AF-A0A7Z8E1K0-F1
#
_entry.id   AF-A0A7Z8E1K0-F1
#
_cell.length_a   1.000
_cell.length_b   1.000
_cell.length_c   1.000
_cell.angle_alpha   90.00
_cell.angle_beta   90.00
_cell.angle_gamma   90.00
#
_symmetry.space_group_name_H-M   'P 1'
#
loop_
_entity.id
_entity.type
_entity.pdbx_description
1 polymer ?
#
loop_
_entity_poly.entity_id
_entity_poly.type
_entity_poly.pdbx_seq_one_letter_code
_entity_poly.pdbx_strand_id
1 'polypeptide(L)'
;VDQFTGRTMPGRRFSEGLHQAIEAKEGVKIQNESKTMASITFQNYFRMYNKLAGMTGTAKTEEEEFRNIYNMTVTQIPTNKPVQRQDKSDLIYISQKGKFDAVVDDVVEKHKQGQPVLLGTVAVETSEYISNLLKKRGIRHD
;
A
#
# COMPACT_ATOMS: atom_id res chain seq x y z
N VAL A 1 -3.91 -21.34 -19.86
CA VAL A 1 -5.31 -21.42 -19.39
C VAL A 1 -5.25 -21.64 -17.90
N ASP A 2 -6.05 -20.91 -17.13
CA ASP A 2 -6.10 -21.10 -15.68
C ASP A 2 -6.78 -22.44 -15.34
N GLN A 3 -6.15 -23.25 -14.49
CA GLN A 3 -6.63 -24.61 -14.21
C GLN A 3 -7.94 -24.63 -13.38
N PHE A 4 -8.25 -23.57 -12.65
CA PHE A 4 -9.43 -23.50 -11.78
C PHE A 4 -10.64 -22.86 -12.47
N THR A 5 -10.41 -21.81 -13.27
CA THR A 5 -11.47 -21.01 -13.90
C THR A 5 -11.65 -21.32 -15.38
N GLY A 6 -10.72 -22.05 -16.00
CA GLY A 6 -10.76 -22.36 -17.44
C GLY A 6 -10.55 -21.13 -18.35
N ARG A 7 -10.30 -19.95 -17.78
CA ARG A 7 -10.15 -18.71 -18.55
C ARG A 7 -8.79 -18.65 -19.22
N THR A 8 -8.76 -18.11 -20.44
CA THR A 8 -7.50 -17.71 -21.09
C THR A 8 -6.91 -16.54 -20.32
N MET A 9 -5.59 -16.55 -20.13
CA MET A 9 -4.86 -15.51 -19.42
C MET A 9 -3.94 -14.78 -20.40
N PRO A 10 -4.50 -13.91 -21.27
CA PRO A 10 -3.71 -13.17 -22.24
C PRO A 10 -2.65 -12.32 -21.51
N GLY A 11 -1.42 -12.34 -22.00
CA GLY A 11 -0.29 -11.61 -21.42
C GLY A 11 0.51 -12.35 -20.34
N ARG A 12 0.00 -13.46 -19.77
CA ARG A 12 0.81 -14.32 -18.88
C ARG A 12 1.72 -15.24 -19.69
N ARG A 13 3.02 -15.23 -19.38
CA ARG A 13 4.03 -16.15 -19.94
C ARG A 13 4.65 -16.99 -18.82
N PHE A 14 5.14 -18.16 -19.17
CA PHE A 14 5.96 -18.98 -18.27
C PHE A 14 7.39 -18.40 -18.24
N SER A 15 8.02 -18.39 -17.07
CA SER A 15 9.38 -17.83 -16.89
C SER A 15 10.46 -18.88 -17.19
N GLU A 16 11.73 -18.46 -17.17
CA GLU A 16 12.91 -19.34 -17.26
C GLU A 16 12.98 -20.15 -18.57
N GLY A 17 12.60 -19.54 -19.68
CA GLY A 17 12.62 -20.20 -21.00
C GLY A 17 11.51 -21.24 -21.23
N LEU A 18 10.67 -21.55 -20.22
CA LEU A 18 9.64 -22.58 -20.36
C LEU A 18 8.58 -22.22 -21.41
N HIS A 19 8.23 -20.94 -21.54
CA HIS A 19 7.26 -20.52 -22.55
C HIS A 19 7.82 -20.66 -23.96
N GLN A 20 9.12 -20.39 -24.14
CA GLN A 20 9.84 -20.55 -25.40
C GLN A 20 9.95 -22.02 -25.78
N ALA A 21 10.16 -22.91 -24.82
CA ALA A 21 10.15 -24.36 -25.04
C ALA A 21 8.77 -24.86 -25.52
N ILE A 22 7.69 -24.33 -24.94
CA ILE A 22 6.32 -24.62 -25.40
C ILE A 22 6.09 -24.05 -26.80
N GLU A 23 6.50 -22.79 -27.05
CA GLU A 23 6.40 -22.16 -28.37
C GLU A 23 7.14 -22.98 -29.45
N ALA A 24 8.35 -23.47 -29.13
CA ALA A 24 9.13 -24.34 -30.01
C ALA A 24 8.48 -25.70 -30.24
N LYS A 25 7.96 -26.34 -29.19
CA LYS A 25 7.25 -27.63 -29.27
C LYS A 25 6.00 -27.53 -30.15
N GLU A 26 5.22 -26.47 -30.01
CA GLU A 26 3.98 -26.25 -30.75
C GLU A 26 4.22 -25.59 -32.13
N GLY A 27 5.50 -25.38 -32.51
CA GLY A 27 5.88 -24.88 -33.83
C GLY A 27 5.48 -23.42 -34.11
N VAL A 28 5.26 -22.62 -33.08
CA VAL A 28 4.88 -21.21 -33.21
C VAL A 28 6.10 -20.29 -33.14
N LYS A 29 5.93 -19.02 -33.58
CA LYS A 29 7.01 -18.02 -33.53
C LYS A 29 7.47 -17.81 -32.08
N ILE A 30 8.73 -18.16 -31.82
CA ILE A 30 9.37 -17.97 -30.52
C ILE A 30 9.57 -16.47 -30.29
N GLN A 31 9.07 -15.97 -29.16
CA GLN A 31 9.30 -14.58 -28.77
C GLN A 31 10.54 -14.48 -27.88
N ASN A 32 11.32 -13.42 -28.06
CA ASN A 32 12.49 -13.17 -27.22
C ASN A 32 12.07 -12.94 -25.78
N GLU A 33 12.81 -13.53 -24.84
CA GLU A 33 12.60 -13.31 -23.42
C GLU A 33 12.97 -11.87 -23.04
N SER A 34 12.13 -11.21 -22.25
CA SER A 34 12.53 -9.99 -21.55
C SER A 34 13.58 -10.37 -20.51
N LYS A 35 14.86 -10.12 -20.81
CA LYS A 35 15.97 -10.42 -19.91
C LYS A 35 16.25 -9.22 -19.00
N THR A 36 16.25 -9.44 -17.69
CA THR A 36 16.71 -8.44 -16.72
C THR A 36 18.21 -8.24 -16.89
N MET A 37 18.62 -7.04 -17.31
CA MET A 37 20.03 -6.71 -17.57
C MET A 37 20.80 -6.35 -16.30
N ALA A 38 20.14 -5.71 -15.33
CA ALA A 38 20.71 -5.33 -14.05
C ALA A 38 19.62 -5.32 -12.96
N SER A 39 20.02 -5.62 -11.72
CA SER A 39 19.15 -5.57 -10.55
C SER A 39 19.98 -5.23 -9.31
N ILE A 40 19.40 -4.42 -8.42
CA ILE A 40 19.95 -4.12 -7.10
C ILE A 40 18.79 -3.88 -6.14
N THR A 41 18.94 -4.33 -4.88
CA THR A 41 17.96 -4.03 -3.84
C THR A 41 18.18 -2.62 -3.29
N PHE A 42 17.14 -1.97 -2.78
CA PHE A 42 17.30 -0.65 -2.16
C PHE A 42 18.29 -0.68 -1.00
N GLN A 43 18.31 -1.76 -0.21
CA GLN A 43 19.27 -1.95 0.88
C GLN A 43 20.71 -1.80 0.38
N ASN A 44 21.08 -2.55 -0.67
CA ASN A 44 22.43 -2.53 -1.21
C ASN A 44 22.72 -1.23 -1.95
N TYR A 45 21.74 -0.68 -2.68
CA TYR A 45 21.88 0.59 -3.38
C TYR A 45 22.22 1.73 -2.42
N PHE A 46 21.50 1.87 -1.30
CA PHE A 46 21.78 2.92 -0.32
C PHE A 46 23.08 2.71 0.45
N ARG A 47 23.54 1.46 0.62
CA ARG A 47 24.85 1.17 1.23
C ARG A 47 26.04 1.60 0.37
N MET A 48 25.84 1.91 -0.91
CA MET A 48 26.90 2.43 -1.79
C MET A 48 27.24 3.90 -1.51
N TYR A 49 26.41 4.63 -0.75
CA TYR A 49 26.64 6.03 -0.44
C TYR A 49 27.66 6.16 0.70
N ASN A 50 28.67 7.03 0.51
CA ASN A 50 29.65 7.35 1.54
C ASN A 50 29.02 7.99 2.80
N LYS A 51 27.90 8.69 2.63
CA LYS A 51 27.13 9.31 3.71
C LYS A 51 25.65 9.07 3.46
N LEU A 52 24.96 8.52 4.47
CA LEU A 52 23.53 8.25 4.43
C LEU A 52 22.84 8.95 5.60
N ALA A 53 21.72 9.61 5.32
CA ALA A 53 20.88 10.29 6.30
C ALA A 53 19.42 10.23 5.83
N GLY A 54 18.48 10.32 6.78
CA GLY A 54 17.04 10.28 6.50
C GLY A 54 16.23 10.96 7.59
N MET A 55 14.98 11.31 7.26
CA MET A 55 14.03 11.94 8.17
C MET A 55 12.67 11.25 8.05
N THR A 56 12.04 10.97 9.19
CA THR A 56 10.69 10.39 9.26
C THR A 56 10.09 10.62 10.66
N GLY A 57 8.77 10.57 10.76
CA GLY A 57 8.05 10.72 12.03
C GLY A 57 7.99 9.46 12.89
N THR A 58 8.32 8.28 12.35
CA THR A 58 8.00 6.98 12.99
C THR A 58 9.17 6.00 13.10
N ALA A 59 10.41 6.40 12.80
CA ALA A 59 11.54 5.45 12.75
C ALA A 59 11.98 4.85 14.10
N LYS A 60 11.54 5.39 15.24
CA LYS A 60 12.09 4.96 16.54
C LYS A 60 11.78 3.49 16.85
N THR A 61 10.64 2.98 16.41
CA THR A 61 10.29 1.56 16.60
C THR A 61 11.14 0.64 15.73
N GLU A 62 11.60 1.12 14.58
CA GLU A 62 12.39 0.35 13.60
C GLU A 62 13.91 0.61 13.72
N GLU A 63 14.36 1.21 14.83
CA GLU A 63 15.77 1.62 14.99
C GLU A 63 16.75 0.45 14.84
N GLU A 64 16.39 -0.73 15.34
CA GLU A 64 17.22 -1.93 15.24
C GLU A 64 17.44 -2.33 13.78
N GLU A 65 16.40 -2.28 12.95
CA GLU A 65 16.49 -2.57 11.52
C GLU A 65 17.35 -1.53 10.80
N PHE A 66 17.15 -0.24 11.09
CA PHE A 66 17.96 0.85 10.52
C PHE A 66 19.45 0.71 10.88
N ARG A 67 19.75 0.31 12.11
CA ARG A 67 21.14 0.07 12.54
C ARG A 67 21.72 -1.16 11.84
N ASN A 68 20.99 -2.27 11.79
CA ASN A 68 21.51 -3.53 11.25
C ASN A 68 21.68 -3.51 9.73
N ILE A 69 20.78 -2.85 9.00
CA ILE A 69 20.83 -2.82 7.53
C ILE A 69 21.68 -1.64 7.01
N TYR A 70 21.53 -0.47 7.62
CA TYR A 70 22.09 0.79 7.08
C TYR A 70 23.14 1.44 7.99
N ASN A 71 23.44 0.88 9.16
CA ASN A 71 24.28 1.49 10.19
C ASN A 71 23.81 2.92 10.56
N MET A 72 22.50 3.12 10.57
CA MET A 72 21.88 4.40 10.91
C MET A 72 21.35 4.37 12.35
N THR A 73 21.50 5.49 13.06
CA THR A 73 20.93 5.68 14.40
C THR A 73 19.70 6.58 14.33
N VAL A 74 18.66 6.31 15.13
CA VAL A 74 17.43 7.09 15.11
C VAL A 74 17.38 8.04 16.31
N THR A 75 17.55 9.32 16.04
CA THR A 75 17.45 10.38 17.05
C THR A 75 16.06 11.01 17.01
N GLN A 76 15.32 10.95 18.13
CA GLN A 76 14.05 11.64 18.26
C GLN A 76 14.27 13.13 18.51
N ILE A 77 13.67 13.96 17.67
CA ILE A 77 13.69 15.41 17.80
C ILE A 77 12.36 15.84 18.45
N PRO A 78 12.36 16.66 19.51
CA PRO A 78 11.14 17.14 20.12
C PRO A 78 10.34 18.03 19.17
N THR A 79 9.02 18.03 19.31
CA THR A 79 8.14 18.90 18.53
C THR A 79 8.27 20.36 18.96
N ASN A 80 8.12 21.28 18.02
CA ASN A 80 8.17 22.73 18.32
C ASN A 80 7.07 23.21 19.29
N LYS A 81 5.94 22.50 19.33
CA LYS A 81 4.82 22.76 20.26
C LYS A 81 4.41 21.45 20.95
N PRO A 82 3.87 21.50 22.18
CA PRO A 82 3.28 20.33 22.82
C PRO A 82 2.18 19.73 21.94
N VAL A 83 2.17 18.40 21.83
CA VAL A 83 1.14 17.67 21.08
C VAL A 83 -0.15 17.65 21.89
N GLN A 84 -1.23 18.22 21.34
CA GLN A 84 -2.55 18.28 21.96
C GLN A 84 -3.59 17.37 21.26
N ARG A 85 -3.14 16.56 20.29
CA ARG A 85 -4.01 15.63 19.55
C ARG A 85 -4.51 14.54 20.49
N GLN A 86 -5.81 14.25 20.43
CA GLN A 86 -6.43 13.16 21.18
C GLN A 86 -6.54 11.93 20.29
N ASP A 87 -5.73 10.91 20.59
CA ASP A 87 -5.77 9.62 19.91
C ASP A 87 -6.78 8.71 20.63
N LYS A 88 -7.91 8.43 19.97
CA LYS A 88 -8.98 7.57 20.51
C LYS A 88 -8.65 6.10 20.28
N SER A 89 -9.15 5.22 21.15
CA SER A 89 -9.04 3.77 20.99
C SER A 89 -9.79 3.25 19.77
N ASP A 90 -9.37 2.10 19.27
CA ASP A 90 -9.99 1.44 18.13
C ASP A 90 -11.43 0.99 18.42
N LEU A 91 -12.30 1.11 17.43
CA LEU A 91 -13.66 0.59 17.44
C LEU A 91 -13.75 -0.65 16.54
N ILE A 92 -14.06 -1.80 17.12
CA ILE A 92 -14.12 -3.09 16.42
C ILE A 92 -15.59 -3.49 16.22
N TYR A 93 -15.93 -3.88 14.98
CA TYR A 93 -17.29 -4.25 14.58
C TYR A 93 -17.33 -5.68 14.07
N ILE A 94 -18.45 -6.37 14.34
CA ILE A 94 -18.66 -7.77 13.94
C ILE A 94 -18.69 -7.94 12.41
N SER A 95 -19.28 -6.97 11.69
CA SER A 95 -19.44 -7.04 10.24
C SER A 95 -18.82 -5.82 9.55
N GLN A 96 -18.35 -6.01 8.32
CA GLN A 96 -17.86 -4.91 7.48
C GLN A 96 -18.94 -3.87 7.23
N LYS A 97 -20.18 -4.30 6.99
CA LYS A 97 -21.31 -3.39 6.81
C LYS A 97 -21.51 -2.51 8.05
N GLY A 98 -21.58 -3.11 9.24
CA GLY A 98 -21.73 -2.37 10.49
C GLY A 98 -20.58 -1.38 10.74
N LYS A 99 -19.34 -1.79 10.41
CA LYS A 99 -18.17 -0.90 10.45
C LYS A 99 -18.35 0.31 9.54
N PHE A 100 -18.70 0.09 8.27
CA PHE A 100 -18.78 1.16 7.28
C PHE A 100 -19.97 2.09 7.52
N ASP A 101 -21.12 1.55 7.93
CA ASP A 101 -22.28 2.35 8.32
C ASP A 101 -21.92 3.28 9.50
N ALA A 102 -21.25 2.75 10.53
CA ALA A 102 -20.81 3.53 11.68
C ALA A 102 -19.77 4.62 11.32
N VAL A 103 -18.81 4.30 10.45
CA VAL A 103 -17.83 5.28 9.93
C VAL A 103 -18.54 6.40 9.18
N VAL A 104 -19.49 6.07 8.31
CA VAL A 104 -20.24 7.07 7.52
C VAL A 104 -21.09 7.96 8.42
N ASP A 105 -21.73 7.40 9.45
CA ASP A 105 -22.53 8.17 10.41
C ASP A 105 -21.66 9.17 11.20
N ASP A 106 -20.49 8.73 11.69
CA ASP A 106 -19.52 9.58 12.40
C ASP A 106 -18.97 10.71 11.51
N VAL A 107 -18.72 10.42 10.23
CA VAL A 107 -18.31 11.43 9.24
C VAL A 107 -19.42 12.45 8.99
N VAL A 108 -20.67 12.00 8.82
CA VAL A 108 -21.83 12.89 8.62
C VAL A 108 -22.00 13.81 9.81
N GLU A 109 -21.85 13.31 11.04
CA GLU A 109 -21.94 14.12 12.26
C GLU A 109 -20.86 15.21 12.30
N LYS A 110 -19.59 14.83 12.10
CA LYS A 110 -18.45 15.78 12.11
C LYS A 110 -18.53 16.79 10.98
N HIS A 111 -18.94 16.36 9.79
CA HIS A 111 -19.11 17.24 8.64
C HIS A 111 -20.23 18.27 8.89
N LYS A 112 -21.35 17.87 9.52
CA LYS A 112 -22.41 18.81 9.94
C LYS A 112 -21.92 19.86 10.94
N GLN A 113 -20.96 19.50 11.78
CA GLN A 113 -20.32 20.43 12.74
C GLN A 113 -19.24 21.30 12.07
N GLY A 114 -18.92 21.09 10.79
CA GLY A 114 -17.88 21.83 10.07
C GLY A 114 -16.45 21.34 10.35
N GLN A 115 -16.29 20.19 11.02
CA GLN A 115 -14.97 19.61 11.28
C GLN A 115 -14.44 18.90 10.02
N PRO A 116 -13.20 19.20 9.56
CA PRO A 116 -12.57 18.47 8.47
C PRO A 116 -12.23 17.04 8.89
N VAL A 117 -12.45 16.09 7.98
CA VAL A 117 -12.24 14.65 8.23
C VAL A 117 -11.36 14.06 7.13
N LEU A 118 -10.35 13.28 7.52
CA LEU A 118 -9.57 12.44 6.63
C LEU A 118 -9.93 10.98 6.88
N LEU A 119 -10.34 10.27 5.83
CA LEU A 119 -10.64 8.83 5.87
C LEU A 119 -9.56 8.06 5.10
N GLY A 120 -8.82 7.21 5.81
CA GLY A 120 -7.84 6.31 5.22
C GLY A 120 -8.45 4.93 4.93
N THR A 121 -8.24 4.42 3.73
CA THR A 121 -8.56 3.04 3.33
C THR A 121 -7.28 2.35 2.83
N VAL A 122 -7.30 1.02 2.79
CA VAL A 122 -6.16 0.22 2.33
C VAL A 122 -6.25 -0.11 0.84
N ALA A 123 -7.46 -0.11 0.28
CA ALA A 123 -7.73 -0.53 -1.10
C ALA A 123 -8.68 0.44 -1.82
N VAL A 124 -8.48 0.58 -3.13
CA VAL A 124 -9.25 1.52 -3.99
C VAL A 124 -10.73 1.16 -3.98
N GLU A 125 -11.07 -0.12 -4.07
CA GLU A 125 -12.45 -0.61 -4.06
C GLU A 125 -13.17 -0.26 -2.76
N THR A 126 -12.44 -0.24 -1.64
CA THR A 126 -12.99 0.18 -0.35
C THR A 126 -13.26 1.68 -0.32
N SER A 127 -12.37 2.49 -0.91
CA SER A 127 -12.60 3.93 -1.10
C SER A 127 -13.85 4.20 -1.93
N GLU A 128 -14.01 3.50 -3.05
CA GLU A 128 -15.19 3.64 -3.91
C GLU A 128 -16.47 3.23 -3.20
N TYR A 129 -16.43 2.14 -2.44
CA TYR A 129 -17.57 1.69 -1.64
C TYR A 129 -18.01 2.75 -0.62
N ILE A 130 -17.06 3.29 0.17
CA ILE A 130 -17.35 4.34 1.16
C ILE A 130 -17.78 5.64 0.46
N SER A 131 -17.15 6.02 -0.65
CA SER A 131 -17.52 7.18 -1.46
C SER A 131 -18.99 7.10 -1.89
N ASN A 132 -19.44 5.94 -2.36
CA ASN A 132 -20.84 5.72 -2.72
C ASN A 132 -21.79 5.85 -1.53
N LEU A 133 -21.41 5.38 -0.34
CA LEU A 133 -22.20 5.57 0.87
C LEU A 133 -22.30 7.04 1.28
N LEU A 134 -21.19 7.78 1.24
CA LEU A 134 -21.16 9.22 1.53
C LEU A 134 -21.96 10.04 0.51
N LYS A 135 -21.88 9.70 -0.79
CA LYS A 135 -22.70 10.31 -1.86
C LYS A 135 -24.18 10.12 -1.60
N LYS A 136 -24.60 8.91 -1.20
CA LYS A 136 -25.99 8.62 -0.82
C LYS A 136 -26.46 9.46 0.38
N ARG A 137 -25.55 9.86 1.26
CA ARG A 137 -25.82 10.75 2.40
C ARG A 137 -25.64 12.25 2.08
N GLY A 138 -25.34 12.59 0.82
CA GLY A 138 -25.19 13.98 0.38
C GLY A 138 -23.91 14.67 0.88
N ILE A 139 -22.90 13.92 1.32
CA ILE A 139 -21.63 14.48 1.80
C ILE A 139 -20.68 14.68 0.62
N ARG A 140 -20.26 15.93 0.40
CA ARG A 140 -19.23 16.26 -0.59
C ARG A 140 -17.86 15.81 -0.07
N HIS A 141 -17.11 15.11 -0.91
CA HIS A 141 -15.77 14.61 -0.64
C HIS A 141 -15.02 14.44 -1.97
N ASP A 142 -13.72 14.19 -1.88
CA ASP A 142 -12.81 13.89 -2.98
C ASP A 142 -12.36 12.42 -2.94
#